data_AF-A0A952TYH0-F1
#
_entry.id   AF-A0A952TYH0-F1
#
_cell.length_a   1.000
_cell.length_b   1.000
_cell.length_c   1.000
_cell.angle_alpha   90.00
_cell.angle_beta   90.00
_cell.angle_gamma   90.00
#
_symmetry.space_group_name_H-M   'P 1'
#
loop_
_entity.id
_entity.type
_entity.pdbx_description
1 polymer ?
#
loop_
_entity_poly.entity_id
_entity_poly.type
_entity_poly.pdbx_seq_one_letter_code
_entity_poly.pdbx_strand_id
1 'polypeptide(L)'
;MLIPLAAHPQLRMHRILRTGAASLVEAIERRDRSGWYAWGAGEAASMKLVHKALKDRHGFTKDSMHIQSYWLELKTESQEQE
;
A
#
# COMPACT_ATOMS: atom_id res chain seq x y z
N MET A 1 -13.73 15.58 -1.80
CA MET A 1 -14.51 14.88 -0.74
C MET A 1 -13.59 13.86 -0.09
N LEU A 2 -13.46 13.87 1.25
CA LEU A 2 -12.62 12.92 1.97
C LEU A 2 -13.48 11.74 2.42
N ILE A 3 -13.02 10.51 2.19
CA ILE A 3 -13.66 9.32 2.76
C ILE A 3 -13.52 9.41 4.29
N PRO A 4 -14.62 9.39 5.06
CA PRO A 4 -14.58 9.42 6.52
C PRO A 4 -14.02 8.11 7.06
N LEU A 5 -13.16 8.21 8.08
CA LEU A 5 -12.62 7.08 8.81
C LEU A 5 -13.14 7.14 10.25
N ALA A 6 -13.36 5.97 10.85
CA ALA A 6 -13.73 5.88 12.26
C ALA A 6 -12.62 6.49 13.14
N ALA A 7 -13.01 7.23 14.17
CA ALA A 7 -12.07 7.82 15.12
C ALA A 7 -11.52 6.75 16.08
N HIS A 8 -10.23 6.85 16.39
CA HIS A 8 -9.60 6.05 17.44
C HIS A 8 -8.50 6.90 18.11
N PRO A 9 -8.36 6.87 19.45
CA PRO A 9 -7.47 7.78 20.19
C PRO A 9 -5.99 7.68 19.79
N GLN A 10 -5.57 6.54 19.26
CA GLN A 10 -4.19 6.30 18.79
C GLN A 10 -4.07 6.23 17.26
N LEU A 11 -5.12 6.57 16.51
CA LEU A 11 -5.08 6.55 15.05
C LEU A 11 -4.14 7.64 14.53
N ARG A 12 -3.14 7.23 13.75
CA ARG A 12 -2.29 8.14 12.97
C ARG A 12 -2.63 8.00 11.49
N MET A 13 -3.25 9.03 10.91
CA MET A 13 -3.69 9.03 9.53
C MET A 13 -2.67 9.73 8.62
N HIS A 14 -2.27 9.06 7.55
CA HIS A 14 -1.47 9.62 6.47
C HIS A 14 -2.26 9.49 5.15
N ARG A 15 -2.38 10.59 4.39
CA ARG A 15 -3.03 10.61 3.07
C ARG A 15 -1.96 10.86 2.01
N ILE A 16 -1.86 9.96 1.04
CA ILE A 16 -0.81 9.98 0.03
C ILE A 16 -1.43 10.18 -1.34
N LEU A 17 -0.92 11.14 -2.09
CA LEU A 17 -1.28 11.31 -3.49
C LEU A 17 -0.63 10.20 -4.31
N ARG A 18 -1.43 9.44 -5.06
CA ARG A 18 -0.92 8.40 -5.95
C ARG A 18 -0.44 9.03 -7.24
N THR A 19 0.87 8.99 -7.47
CA THR A 19 1.53 9.35 -8.74
C THR A 19 1.95 8.11 -9.54
N GLY A 20 1.94 6.94 -8.89
CA GLY A 20 2.20 5.63 -9.50
C GLY A 20 2.10 4.50 -8.48
N ALA A 21 2.46 3.28 -8.88
CA ALA A 21 2.36 2.10 -8.02
C ALA A 21 3.27 2.18 -6.77
N ALA A 22 4.39 2.89 -6.85
CA ALA A 22 5.35 2.99 -5.75
C ALA A 22 4.95 4.02 -4.67
N SER A 23 4.07 4.98 -4.97
CA SER A 23 3.79 6.12 -4.10
C SER A 23 3.42 5.71 -2.67
N LEU A 24 2.64 4.62 -2.52
CA LEU A 24 2.24 4.13 -1.20
C LEU A 24 3.41 3.52 -0.41
N VAL A 25 4.28 2.74 -1.07
CA VAL A 25 5.45 2.13 -0.40
C VAL A 25 6.45 3.17 0.05
N GLU A 26 6.68 4.20 -0.77
CA GLU A 26 7.64 5.26 -0.48
C GLU A 26 7.21 6.11 0.73
N ALA A 27 5.90 6.26 0.92
CA ALA A 27 5.33 6.97 2.06
C ALA A 27 5.36 6.18 3.38
N ILE A 28 5.57 4.86 3.35
CA ILE A 28 5.66 4.06 4.57
C ILE A 28 7.03 4.33 5.22
N GLU A 29 6.99 4.97 6.40
CA GLU A 29 8.17 5.23 7.21
C GLU A 29 8.98 3.95 7.44
N ARG A 30 10.28 3.99 7.14
CA ARG A 30 11.22 2.88 7.39
C ARG A 30 11.52 2.76 8.88
N ARG A 31 10.84 1.82 9.52
CA ARG A 31 11.12 1.39 10.89
C ARG A 31 10.78 -0.08 11.06
N ASP A 32 11.38 -0.68 12.08
CA ASP A 32 11.00 -2.00 12.57
C ASP A 32 9.54 -1.96 13.08
N ARG A 33 8.76 -2.95 12.64
CA ARG A 33 7.36 -3.14 13.01
C ARG A 33 7.12 -4.59 13.46
N SER A 34 8.15 -5.24 14.00
CA SER A 34 8.02 -6.57 14.60
C SER A 34 6.85 -6.60 15.60
N GLY A 35 5.98 -7.61 15.45
CA GLY A 35 4.76 -7.77 16.26
C GLY A 35 3.54 -6.96 15.80
N TRP A 36 3.64 -6.18 14.72
CA TRP A 36 2.50 -5.46 14.14
C TRP A 36 1.70 -6.37 13.21
N TYR A 37 0.42 -6.02 13.01
CA TYR A 37 -0.42 -6.61 11.97
C TYR A 37 -0.68 -5.60 10.86
N ALA A 38 -0.49 -6.02 9.60
CA ALA A 38 -0.75 -5.18 8.43
C ALA A 38 -1.98 -5.67 7.66
N TRP A 39 -2.93 -4.75 7.42
CA TRP A 39 -4.03 -4.97 6.50
C TRP A 39 -3.93 -3.94 5.36
N GLY A 40 -4.00 -4.41 4.12
CA GLY A 40 -3.89 -3.55 2.95
C GLY A 40 -4.77 -4.05 1.81
N ALA A 41 -5.59 -3.16 1.26
CA ALA A 41 -6.39 -3.43 0.09
C ALA A 41 -6.32 -2.27 -0.90
N GLY A 42 -6.14 -2.56 -2.19
CA GLY A 42 -6.02 -1.52 -3.20
C GLY A 42 -5.64 -2.03 -4.59
N GLU A 43 -4.93 -1.18 -5.33
CA GLU A 43 -4.50 -1.46 -6.69
C GLU A 43 -3.42 -2.56 -6.74
N ALA A 44 -3.52 -3.48 -7.69
CA ALA A 44 -2.71 -4.69 -7.75
C ALA A 44 -1.19 -4.46 -7.76
N ALA A 45 -0.67 -3.57 -8.60
CA ALA A 45 0.76 -3.26 -8.67
C ALA A 45 1.24 -2.60 -7.36
N SER A 46 0.45 -1.68 -6.82
CA SER A 46 0.72 -1.03 -5.53
C SER A 46 0.77 -2.07 -4.39
N MET A 47 -0.20 -2.98 -4.31
CA MET A 47 -0.26 -4.02 -3.29
C MET A 47 0.89 -5.02 -3.40
N LYS A 48 1.34 -5.36 -4.62
CA LYS A 48 2.54 -6.17 -4.83
C LYS A 48 3.79 -5.51 -4.25
N LEU A 49 3.97 -4.21 -4.47
CA LEU A 49 5.09 -3.46 -3.92
C LEU A 49 5.00 -3.36 -2.40
N VAL A 50 3.82 -3.09 -1.84
CA VAL A 50 3.59 -3.04 -0.39
C VAL A 50 3.92 -4.38 0.26
N HIS A 51 3.38 -5.48 -0.27
CA HIS A 51 3.66 -6.82 0.25
C HIS A 51 5.15 -7.14 0.28
N LYS A 52 5.90 -6.79 -0.78
CA LYS A 52 7.36 -6.95 -0.81
C LYS A 52 8.04 -6.07 0.25
N ALA A 53 7.67 -4.80 0.35
CA ALA A 53 8.30 -3.86 1.29
C ALA A 53 8.06 -4.25 2.75
N LEU A 54 6.86 -4.73 3.10
CA LEU A 54 6.54 -5.19 4.47
C LEU A 54 7.42 -6.36 4.90
N LYS A 55 7.67 -7.32 4.00
CA LYS A 55 8.58 -8.44 4.27
C LYS A 55 10.03 -7.99 4.34
N ASP A 56 10.51 -7.31 3.31
CA ASP A 56 11.94 -7.04 3.14
C ASP A 56 12.47 -5.94 4.08
N ARG A 57 11.62 -4.98 4.46
CA ARG A 57 12.05 -3.75 5.17
C ARG A 57 11.47 -3.57 6.58
N HIS A 58 10.39 -4.28 6.91
CA HIS A 58 9.62 -4.00 8.12
C HIS A 58 9.41 -5.23 9.03
N GLY A 59 9.98 -6.39 8.68
CA GLY A 59 9.99 -7.57 9.53
C GLY A 59 8.67 -8.32 9.63
N PHE A 60 7.72 -8.08 8.71
CA PHE A 60 6.45 -8.80 8.74
C PHE A 60 6.58 -10.26 8.27
N THR A 61 5.94 -11.18 8.98
CA THR A 61 5.75 -12.58 8.58
C THR A 61 4.46 -12.76 7.77
N LYS A 62 4.31 -13.90 7.09
CA LYS A 62 3.11 -14.21 6.31
C LYS A 62 1.82 -14.16 7.15
N ASP A 63 1.89 -14.58 8.41
CA ASP A 63 0.72 -14.66 9.30
C ASP A 63 0.37 -13.28 9.90
N SER A 64 1.30 -12.33 9.87
CA SER A 64 1.13 -10.96 10.36
C SER A 64 0.64 -9.96 9.31
N MET A 65 0.22 -10.44 8.12
CA MET A 65 -0.24 -9.56 7.05
C MET A 65 -1.42 -10.15 6.26
N HIS A 66 -2.34 -9.27 5.87
CA HIS A 66 -3.38 -9.54 4.88
C HIS A 66 -3.34 -8.46 3.80
N ILE A 67 -2.90 -8.82 2.60
CA ILE A 67 -2.77 -7.91 1.46
C ILE A 67 -3.62 -8.43 0.31
N GLN A 68 -4.58 -7.63 -0.15
CA GLN A 68 -5.51 -8.01 -1.21
C GLN A 68 -5.58 -6.96 -2.31
N SER A 69 -5.48 -7.41 -3.56
CA SER A 69 -5.73 -6.57 -4.72
C SER A 69 -7.23 -6.49 -4.97
N TYR A 70 -7.78 -5.28 -4.96
CA TYR A 70 -9.22 -5.02 -5.18
C TYR A 70 -9.51 -4.66 -6.63
N TRP A 71 -8.55 -4.02 -7.30
CA TRP A 71 -8.69 -3.61 -8.69
C TRP A 71 -7.33 -3.61 -9.39
N LEU A 72 -7.38 -3.64 -10.71
CA LEU A 72 -6.23 -3.59 -11.59
C LEU A 72 -6.31 -2.31 -12.41
N GLU A 73 -5.23 -1.53 -12.41
CA GLU A 73 -5.08 -0.45 -13.39
C GLU A 73 -4.72 -1.06 -14.74
N LEU A 74 -5.61 -0.92 -15.71
CA LEU A 74 -5.33 -1.32 -17.08
C LEU A 74 -4.36 -0.30 -17.67
N LYS A 75 -3.29 -0.80 -18.30
CA LYS A 75 -2.48 0.06 -19.16
C LYS A 75 -3.33 0.41 -20.36
N THR A 76 -3.64 1.69 -20.54
CA THR A 76 -4.05 2.17 -21.84
C THR A 76 -2.80 2.11 -22.72
N GLU A 77 -2.80 1.23 -23.71
CA GLU A 77 -1.81 1.33 -24.78
C GLU A 77 -2.06 2.66 -25.51
N SER A 78 -1.28 3.68 -25.16
CA SER A 78 -1.00 4.76 -26.10
C SER A 78 -0.22 4.13 -27.25
N GLN A 79 -0.95 3.61 -28.23
CA GLN A 79 -0.41 3.27 -29.55
C GLN A 79 0.01 4.59 -30.20
N GLU A 80 1.20 5.08 -29.88
CA GLU A 80 1.94 5.99 -30.75
C GLU A 80 2.98 5.13 -31.47
N GLN A 81 2.52 4.52 -32.56
CA GLN A 81 3.41 4.12 -33.64
C GLN A 81 3.71 5.39 -34.43
N GLU A 82 4.96 5.83 -34.40
CA GLU A 82 5.57 6.70 -35.42
C GLU A 82 6.78 5.98 -36.00
#